data_AF-A0A292ZHB7-F1
#
_entry.id   AF-A0A292ZHB7-F1
#
_cell.length_a   1.000
_cell.length_b   1.000
_cell.length_c   1.000
_cell.angle_alpha   90.00
_cell.angle_beta   90.00
_cell.angle_gamma   90.00
#
_symmetry.space_group_name_H-M   'P 1'
#
loop_
_entity.id
_entity.type
_entity.pdbx_description
1 polymer ?
#
loop_
_entity_poly.entity_id
_entity_poly.type
_entity_poly.pdbx_seq_one_letter_code
_entity_poly.pdbx_strand_id
1 'polypeptide(L)' 'MRFSELERSIPLVSQKMLVQQLKQMERDGLVRRIVYHQIPPKVEYCLTDWGQDLCPALDALLTWATGRPAADNAAARHE' A
#
# COMPACT_ATOMS: atom_id res chain seq x y z
N MET A 1 -9.02 -6.74 -4.62
CA MET A 1 -7.95 -6.65 -5.64
C MET A 1 -7.13 -7.94 -5.65
N ARG A 2 -6.75 -8.46 -6.81
CA ARG A 2 -5.87 -9.65 -6.91
C ARG A 2 -4.42 -9.29 -6.60
N PHE A 3 -3.61 -10.29 -6.25
CA PHE A 3 -2.18 -10.09 -5.98
C PHE A 3 -1.44 -9.42 -7.14
N SER A 4 -1.64 -9.92 -8.37
CA SER A 4 -0.98 -9.35 -9.56
C SER A 4 -1.41 -7.92 -9.87
N GLU A 5 -2.63 -7.54 -9.48
CA GLU A 5 -3.08 -6.15 -9.64
C GLU A 5 -2.36 -5.25 -8.61
N LEU A 6 -2.25 -5.70 -7.35
CA LEU A 6 -1.50 -4.98 -6.31
C LEU A 6 -0.02 -4.82 -6.69
N GLU A 7 0.60 -5.88 -7.18
CA GLU A 7 1.99 -5.86 -7.67
C GLU A 7 2.18 -4.84 -8.81
N ARG A 8 1.26 -4.81 -9.78
CA ARG A 8 1.28 -3.82 -10.87
C ARG A 8 1.05 -2.38 -10.40
N SER A 9 0.29 -2.17 -9.33
CA SER A 9 0.04 -0.84 -8.78
C SER A 9 1.24 -0.24 -8.05
N ILE A 10 2.24 -1.06 -7.68
CA ILE A 10 3.42 -0.63 -6.92
C ILE A 10 4.69 -1.10 -7.65
N PRO A 11 5.13 -0.40 -8.71
CA PRO A 11 6.14 -0.92 -9.64
C PRO A 11 7.53 -1.18 -9.03
N LEU A 12 7.83 -0.65 -7.85
CA LEU A 12 9.10 -0.84 -7.14
C LEU A 12 9.04 -1.92 -6.04
N VAL A 13 7.89 -2.55 -5.81
CA VAL A 13 7.75 -3.58 -4.78
C VAL A 13 8.27 -4.92 -5.30
N SER A 14 9.11 -5.60 -4.52
CA SER A 14 9.40 -7.00 -4.81
C SER A 14 8.24 -7.89 -4.39
N GLN A 15 8.02 -9.00 -5.10
CA GLN A 15 6.98 -9.98 -4.76
C GLN A 15 7.07 -10.45 -3.30
N LYS A 16 8.29 -10.71 -2.82
CA LYS A 16 8.55 -11.12 -1.43
C LYS A 16 8.11 -10.04 -0.44
N MET A 17 8.46 -8.78 -0.71
CA MET A 17 8.08 -7.65 0.15
C MET A 17 6.56 -7.47 0.16
N LEU A 18 5.89 -7.52 -0.99
CA LEU A 18 4.43 -7.41 -1.07
C LEU A 18 3.72 -8.52 -0.27
N VAL A 19 4.19 -9.77 -0.38
CA VAL A 19 3.64 -10.89 0.41
C VAL A 19 3.87 -10.67 1.91
N GLN A 20 5.04 -10.19 2.32
CA GLN A 20 5.34 -9.91 3.72
C GLN A 20 4.44 -8.80 4.28
N GLN A 21 4.29 -7.69 3.55
CA GLN A 21 3.45 -6.58 3.98
C GLN A 21 1.97 -6.95 4.03
N LEU A 22 1.44 -7.66 3.03
CA LEU A 22 0.05 -8.12 3.05
C LEU A 22 -0.24 -9.07 4.23
N LYS A 23 0.68 -10.00 4.52
CA LYS A 23 0.55 -10.88 5.69
C LYS A 23 0.60 -10.11 7.00
N GLN A 24 1.42 -9.06 7.08
CA GLN A 24 1.51 -8.23 8.27
C GLN A 24 0.22 -7.42 8.47
N MET A 25 -0.26 -6.74 7.42
CA MET A 25 -1.52 -6.01 7.45
C MET A 25 -2.73 -6.91 7.72
N GLU A 26 -2.70 -8.17 7.29
CA GLU A 26 -3.73 -9.16 7.64
C GLU A 26 -3.71 -9.51 9.13
N ARG A 27 -2.53 -9.73 9.72
CA ARG A 27 -2.38 -9.96 11.17
C ARG A 27 -2.80 -8.76 11.99
N ASP A 28 -2.50 -7.55 11.51
CA ASP A 28 -2.86 -6.30 12.18
C ASP A 28 -4.34 -5.92 11.97
N GLY A 29 -5.10 -6.73 11.22
CA GLY A 29 -6.53 -6.53 11.00
C GLY A 29 -6.88 -5.39 10.04
N LEU A 30 -5.90 -4.86 9.30
CA LEU A 30 -6.10 -3.80 8.30
C LEU A 30 -6.57 -4.34 6.96
N VAL A 31 -6.11 -5.53 6.59
CA VAL A 31 -6.43 -6.19 5.31
C VAL A 31 -7.10 -7.52 5.58
N ARG A 32 -8.13 -7.84 4.80
CA ARG A 32 -8.73 -9.18 4.75
C ARG A 32 -8.39 -9.89 3.46
N ARG A 33 -8.04 -11.16 3.57
CA ARG A 33 -7.82 -12.08 2.45
C ARG A 33 -9.07 -12.92 2.21
N ILE A 34 -9.65 -12.82 1.02
CA ILE A 34 -10.87 -13.54 0.63
C ILE A 34 -10.48 -14.63 -0.36
N VAL A 35 -10.87 -15.88 -0.06
CA VAL A 35 -10.70 -17.02 -0.96
C VAL A 35 -12.05 -17.35 -1.58
N TYR A 36 -12.13 -17.26 -2.90
CA TYR A 36 -13.29 -17.66 -3.68
C TYR A 36 -13.10 -19.09 -4.17
N HIS A 37 -13.93 -19.99 -3.68
CA HIS A 37 -13.98 -21.41 -4.07
C HIS A 37 -14.71 -21.58 -5.41
N GLN A 38 -14.12 -21.03 -6.47
CA GLN A 38 -14.57 -21.18 -7.86
C GLN A 38 -13.47 -21.85 -8.69
N ILE A 39 -13.76 -22.26 -9.93
CA ILE A 39 -12.76 -22.79 -10.86
C ILE A 39 -12.48 -21.72 -11.93
N PRO A 40 -11.23 -21.24 -12.08
CA PRO A 40 -10.06 -21.48 -11.23
C PRO A 40 -10.17 -20.74 -9.87
N PRO A 41 -9.52 -21.24 -8.80
CA PRO A 41 -9.59 -20.61 -7.48
C PRO A 41 -9.04 -19.20 -7.54
N LYS A 42 -9.72 -18.28 -6.85
CA LYS A 42 -9.40 -16.85 -6.88
C LYS A 42 -9.18 -16.33 -5.47
N VAL A 43 -8.15 -15.50 -5.30
CA VAL A 43 -7.83 -14.84 -4.04
C VAL A 43 -7.85 -13.33 -4.25
N GLU A 44 -8.51 -12.62 -3.35
CA GLU A 44 -8.53 -11.17 -3.34
C GLU A 44 -8.16 -10.62 -1.96
N TYR A 45 -7.55 -9.44 -1.98
CA TYR A 45 -7.24 -8.65 -0.81
C TYR A 45 -8.07 -7.38 -0.83
N CYS A 46 -8.64 -7.04 0.31
CA CYS A 46 -9.42 -5.83 0.53
C CYS A 46 -9.06 -5.25 1.90
N LEU A 47 -9.23 -3.94 2.09
CA LEU A 47 -9.22 -3.38 3.44
C LEU A 47 -10.40 -3.93 4.26
N THR A 48 -10.21 -4.03 5.56
CA THR A 48 -11.29 -4.19 6.53
C THR A 48 -11.94 -2.84 6.79
N ASP A 49 -13.08 -2.83 7.48
CA ASP A 49 -13.72 -1.57 7.90
C ASP A 49 -12.76 -0.73 8.76
N TRP A 50 -12.06 -1.37 9.70
CA TRP A 50 -11.00 -0.74 10.49
C TRP A 50 -9.84 -0.21 9.64
N GLY A 51 -9.40 -0.97 8.63
CA GLY A 51 -8.38 -0.51 7.69
C GLY A 51 -8.84 0.68 6.84
N GLN A 52 -10.14 0.77 6.55
CA GLN A 52 -10.74 1.88 5.82
C GLN A 52 -10.79 3.15 6.67
N ASP A 53 -11.02 3.03 7.99
CA ASP A 53 -10.99 4.15 8.93
C ASP A 53 -9.61 4.81 9.04
N LEU A 54 -8.54 4.13 8.60
CA LEU A 54 -7.19 4.70 8.51
C LEU A 54 -7.01 5.61 7.29
N CYS A 55 -7.81 5.45 6.23
CA CYS A 55 -7.67 6.22 4.99
C CYS A 55 -7.69 7.74 5.20
N PRO A 56 -8.61 8.33 5.99
CA PRO A 56 -8.60 9.78 6.25
C PRO A 56 -7.31 10.29 6.88
N ALA A 57 -6.67 9.50 7.75
CA ALA A 57 -5.40 9.87 8.37
C ALA A 57 -4.25 9.83 7.35
N LEU A 58 -4.23 8.83 6.47
CA LEU A 58 -3.27 8.75 5.37
C LEU A 58 -3.46 9.90 4.37
N ASP A 59 -4.70 10.25 4.05
CA ASP A 59 -5.02 11.38 3.17
C ASP A 59 -4.58 12.72 3.78
N ALA A 60 -4.76 12.89 5.09
CA ALA A 60 -4.25 14.07 5.81
C ALA A 60 -2.72 14.15 5.76
N LEU A 61 -2.03 13.03 5.94
CA LEU A 61 -0.56 12.95 5.80
C LEU A 61 -0.10 13.27 4.37
N LEU A 62 -0.80 12.75 3.36
CA LEU A 62 -0.51 13.06 1.96
C LEU A 62 -0.72 14.55 1.67
N THR A 63 -1.82 15.12 2.16
CA THR A 63 -2.14 16.55 2.03
C THR A 63 -1.09 17.43 2.71
N TRP A 64 -0.60 17.03 3.89
CA TRP A 64 0.51 17.71 4.53
C TRP A 64 1.80 17.62 3.69
N ALA A 65 2.09 16.45 3.12
CA ALA A 65 3.28 16.22 2.31
C ALA A 65 3.30 17.01 1.00
N THR A 66 2.14 17.30 0.39
CA THR A 66 2.07 18.17 -0.81
C THR A 66 2.38 19.63 -0.51
N GLY A 67 2.20 20.06 0.73
CA GLY A 67 2.63 21.38 1.21
C GLY A 67 4.14 21.47 1.46
N ARG A 68 4.90 20.38 1.28
CA ARG A 68 6.36 20.40 1.45
C ARG A 68 6.94 21.36 0.41
N PRO A 69 7.64 22.42 0.82
CA PRO A 69 8.35 23.26 -0.13
C PRO A 69 9.30 22.38 -0.93
N ALA A 70 9.33 22.56 -2.25
CA ALA A 70 10.30 21.89 -3.09
C ALA A 70 11.67 22.10 -2.43
N ALA A 71 12.36 21.00 -2.12
CA ALA A 71 13.70 21.11 -1.59
C ALA A 71 14.49 21.89 -2.65
N ASP A 72 14.81 23.15 -2.34
CA ASP A 72 15.74 23.92 -3.16
C ASP A 72 16.99 23.06 -3.29
N ASN A 73 17.29 22.66 -4.52
CA ASN A 73 18.55 22.03 -4.90
C ASN A 73 19.66 23.08 -4.72
N ALA A 74 19.96 23.44 -3.47
CA ALA A 74 20.89 24.51 -3.10
C ALA A 74 21.95 24.04 -2.09
N ALA A 75 22.22 22.74 -1.99
CA ALA A 75 23.40 22.24 -1.29
C ALA A 75 24.10 21.15 -2.11
N ALA A 76 25.40 21.39 -2.37
CA ALA A 76 26.37 20.50 -3.03
C ALA A 76 26.47 20.56 -4.57
N ARG A 77 26.38 21.76 -5.15
CA ARG A 77 27.47 22.23 -6.04
C ARG A 77 28.45 23.00 -5.16
N HIS A 78 29.33 22.30 -4.47
CA HIS A 78 30.53 22.89 -3.90
C HIS A 78 31.66 21.87 -4.02
N GLU A 79 32.54 22.21 -4.98
CA GLU A 79 33.97 21.90 -5.12
C GLU A 79 34.42 20.44 -5.26
#